data_AF-A0A3C0WM02-F1
#
_entry.id   AF-A0A3C0WM02-F1
#
_cell.length_a   1.000
_cell.length_b   1.000
_cell.length_c   1.000
_cell.angle_alpha   90.00
_cell.angle_beta   90.00
_cell.angle_gamma   90.00
#
_symmetry.space_group_name_H-M   'P 1'
#
loop_
_entity.id
_entity.type
_entity.pdbx_description
1 polymer ?
#
loop_
_entity_poly.entity_id
_entity_poly.type
_entity_poly.pdbx_seq_one_letter_code
_entity_poly.pdbx_strand_id
1 'polypeptide(L)'
;MAAMRTESDRYFAVADMVSSPQVLLLRWLEVGPYTLVNNLLLYGIATYFLLRIRKKYNLSLFAFTSLFLLFHFNGFIVTHLSIGQLSWGGYYLFPAFVLFVLELLDGDRSWIWVAKMSFLLFFIFMQGSFHHLVWSSIVLGIIALTRWRYASQILKAGVFAFLLSTPRILPVFFEMGPKISGGHDFLGGYPSLRNLLQALTYNSTPDNAWPGIVFDSRLGYWEFDISIGWVGLIVLFGFGGLAMAFWHYRERKFPVLVVPVLALVFLSISDNFLKALFYNPVLVSSERVTSRMIGLALVIGLILSAIYYQKTMDRVRKSTVLQLAQVVFLLVLAKDLVLHTLRWSVANAYHALGVTRRDLSLVHVSNHPDPDYFLVLGVGALVSILTMVFLIWIVRRESAVIKSEKTAEM
;
A
#
# COMPACT_ATOMS: atom_id res chain seq x y z
N MET A 1 -16.47 -12.18 -2.16
CA MET A 1 -16.37 -10.86 -2.82
C MET A 1 -15.18 -10.88 -3.76
N ALA A 2 -15.37 -11.10 -5.06
CA ALA A 2 -14.30 -11.02 -6.05
C ALA A 2 -14.72 -10.03 -7.12
N ALA A 3 -13.94 -8.97 -7.25
CA ALA A 3 -14.19 -7.79 -8.05
C ALA A 3 -13.96 -8.00 -9.57
N MET A 4 -14.32 -9.17 -10.09
CA MET A 4 -14.68 -9.23 -11.51
C MET A 4 -16.10 -8.71 -11.60
N ARG A 5 -16.21 -7.43 -11.95
CA ARG A 5 -17.46 -6.80 -12.33
C ARG A 5 -17.97 -7.54 -13.57
N THR A 6 -19.23 -7.94 -13.58
CA THR A 6 -19.94 -8.47 -14.76
C THR A 6 -20.19 -7.38 -15.82
N GLU A 7 -19.42 -6.28 -15.77
CA GLU A 7 -19.66 -5.05 -16.53
C GLU A 7 -18.99 -5.05 -17.90
N SER A 8 -17.99 -5.93 -18.09
CA SER A 8 -17.25 -6.10 -19.34
C SER A 8 -16.63 -7.49 -19.41
N ASP A 9 -16.54 -8.02 -20.63
CA ASP A 9 -15.83 -9.25 -20.99
C ASP A 9 -14.39 -8.99 -21.47
N ARG A 10 -13.96 -7.72 -21.47
CA ARG A 10 -12.59 -7.29 -21.81
C ARG A 10 -11.71 -7.28 -20.56
N TYR A 11 -10.66 -8.10 -20.55
CA TYR A 11 -9.80 -8.28 -19.36
C TYR A 11 -9.21 -6.98 -18.80
N PHE A 12 -8.59 -6.15 -19.65
CA PHE A 12 -7.96 -4.90 -19.21
C PHE A 12 -8.94 -3.75 -18.93
N ALA A 13 -10.24 -3.92 -19.21
CA ALA A 13 -11.25 -2.93 -18.85
C ALA A 13 -11.63 -3.00 -17.35
N VAL A 14 -11.17 -4.03 -16.64
CA VAL A 14 -11.38 -4.18 -15.20
C VAL A 14 -10.14 -3.67 -14.44
N ALA A 15 -10.32 -2.57 -13.69
CA ALA A 15 -9.24 -1.77 -13.12
C ALA A 15 -8.39 -2.50 -12.06
N ASP A 16 -8.95 -3.48 -11.37
CA ASP A 16 -8.32 -4.23 -10.28
C ASP A 16 -7.88 -5.65 -10.67
N MET A 17 -7.93 -5.99 -11.96
CA MET A 17 -7.32 -7.22 -12.46
C MET A 17 -5.81 -7.22 -12.23
N VAL A 18 -5.25 -8.38 -11.92
CA VAL A 18 -3.79 -8.53 -11.83
C VAL A 18 -3.24 -8.70 -13.24
N SER A 19 -2.30 -7.85 -13.64
CA SER A 19 -1.62 -7.91 -14.94
C SER A 19 -0.11 -7.87 -14.82
N SER A 20 0.38 -8.08 -13.60
CA SER A 20 1.80 -8.05 -13.30
C SER A 20 2.54 -9.22 -13.98
N PRO A 21 3.85 -9.09 -14.25
CA PRO A 21 4.59 -10.14 -14.95
C PRO A 21 4.53 -11.52 -14.28
N GLN A 22 4.30 -11.55 -12.95
CA GLN A 22 4.13 -12.80 -12.20
C GLN A 22 2.97 -13.65 -12.73
N VAL A 23 1.92 -13.05 -13.29
CA VAL A 23 0.74 -13.76 -13.83
C VAL A 23 1.13 -14.81 -14.88
N LEU A 24 2.25 -14.63 -15.58
CA LEU A 24 2.78 -15.63 -16.52
C LEU A 24 3.08 -16.98 -15.85
N LEU A 25 3.36 -16.99 -14.54
CA LEU A 25 3.60 -18.21 -13.77
C LEU A 25 2.37 -19.12 -13.70
N LEU A 26 1.15 -18.60 -13.91
CA LEU A 26 -0.07 -19.41 -14.01
C LEU A 26 -0.06 -20.39 -15.19
N ARG A 27 0.85 -20.21 -16.16
CA ARG A 27 1.07 -21.20 -17.22
C ARG A 27 1.62 -22.53 -16.68
N TRP A 28 2.35 -22.49 -15.57
CA TRP A 28 3.03 -23.65 -14.99
C TRP A 28 2.55 -24.01 -13.59
N LEU A 29 1.92 -23.07 -12.88
CA LEU A 29 1.44 -23.24 -11.52
C LEU A 29 -0.08 -23.18 -11.47
N GLU A 30 -0.68 -24.10 -10.72
CA GLU A 30 -2.08 -23.98 -10.30
C GLU A 30 -2.27 -22.74 -9.41
N VAL A 31 -3.52 -22.29 -9.25
CA VAL A 31 -3.88 -21.05 -8.54
C VAL A 31 -3.32 -20.99 -7.12
N GLY A 32 -3.36 -22.10 -6.38
CA GLY A 32 -2.84 -22.19 -5.00
C GLY A 32 -1.32 -21.98 -4.93
N PRO A 33 -0.50 -22.85 -5.57
CA PRO A 33 0.93 -22.66 -5.67
C PRO A 33 1.34 -21.30 -6.25
N TYR A 34 0.64 -20.82 -7.28
CA TYR A 34 0.85 -19.47 -7.83
C TYR A 34 0.68 -18.38 -6.77
N THR A 35 -0.42 -18.44 -6.01
CA THR A 35 -0.70 -17.48 -4.93
C THR A 35 0.43 -17.43 -3.91
N LEU A 36 0.93 -18.60 -3.50
CA LEU A 36 2.05 -18.70 -2.57
C LEU A 36 3.32 -18.09 -3.17
N VAL A 37 3.70 -18.49 -4.39
CA VAL A 37 4.92 -17.99 -5.06
C VAL A 37 4.85 -16.48 -5.27
N ASN A 38 3.70 -15.96 -5.75
CA ASN A 38 3.50 -14.53 -5.94
C ASN A 38 3.65 -13.76 -4.61
N ASN A 39 3.03 -14.24 -3.54
CA ASN A 39 3.17 -13.63 -2.21
C ASN A 39 4.60 -13.68 -1.71
N LEU A 40 5.34 -14.77 -1.90
CA LEU A 40 6.74 -14.88 -1.49
C LEU A 40 7.65 -13.91 -2.27
N LEU A 41 7.42 -13.73 -3.57
CA LEU A 41 8.15 -12.75 -4.37
C LEU A 41 7.91 -11.32 -3.86
N LEU A 42 6.65 -10.95 -3.63
CA LEU A 42 6.28 -9.63 -3.13
C LEU A 42 6.77 -9.40 -1.70
N TYR A 43 6.67 -10.42 -0.84
CA TYR A 43 7.25 -10.43 0.50
C TYR A 43 8.77 -10.17 0.46
N GLY A 44 9.47 -10.82 -0.47
CA GLY A 44 10.90 -10.61 -0.68
C GLY A 44 11.23 -9.18 -1.12
N ILE A 45 10.43 -8.60 -2.03
CA ILE A 45 10.57 -7.21 -2.45
C ILE A 45 10.37 -6.25 -1.26
N ALA A 46 9.31 -6.44 -0.48
CA ALA A 46 9.06 -5.63 0.71
C ALA A 46 10.23 -5.73 1.70
N THR A 47 10.70 -6.96 1.97
CA THR A 47 11.85 -7.22 2.84
C THR A 47 13.10 -6.49 2.35
N TYR A 48 13.37 -6.52 1.05
CA TYR A 48 14.48 -5.79 0.45
C TYR A 48 14.38 -4.28 0.72
N PHE A 49 13.21 -3.67 0.55
CA PHE A 49 13.02 -2.24 0.83
C PHE A 49 13.06 -1.91 2.33
N LEU A 50 12.57 -2.79 3.21
CA LEU A 50 12.76 -2.65 4.66
C LEU A 50 14.25 -2.73 5.05
N LEU A 51 15.04 -3.60 4.41
CA LEU A 51 16.49 -3.65 4.60
C LEU A 51 17.19 -2.39 4.10
N ARG A 52 16.70 -1.78 3.00
CA ARG A 52 17.18 -0.47 2.52
C ARG A 52 16.90 0.63 3.54
N ILE A 53 15.71 0.64 4.15
CA ILE A 53 15.36 1.55 5.25
C ILE A 53 16.27 1.30 6.46
N ARG A 54 16.48 0.04 6.85
CA ARG A 54 17.42 -0.35 7.92
C ARG A 54 18.79 0.25 7.69
N LYS A 55 19.33 0.09 6.48
CA LYS A 55 20.65 0.61 6.12
C LYS A 55 20.68 2.15 6.11
N LYS A 56 19.67 2.79 5.52
CA LYS A 56 19.61 4.26 5.42
C LYS A 56 19.55 4.95 6.79
N TYR A 57 18.79 4.38 7.72
CA TYR A 57 18.57 4.96 9.05
C TYR A 57 19.35 4.25 10.17
N ASN A 58 20.30 3.38 9.82
CA ASN A 58 21.12 2.60 10.75
C ASN A 58 20.30 1.92 11.86
N LEU A 59 19.16 1.33 11.49
CA LEU A 59 18.28 0.68 12.45
C LEU A 59 18.99 -0.52 13.10
N SER A 60 18.98 -0.53 14.42
CA SER A 60 19.41 -1.66 15.25
C SER A 60 18.60 -2.91 14.94
N LEU A 61 19.12 -4.08 15.34
CA LEU A 61 18.41 -5.34 15.13
C LEU A 61 17.01 -5.31 15.77
N PHE A 62 16.89 -4.79 16.99
CA PHE A 62 15.58 -4.67 17.65
C PHE A 62 14.59 -3.80 16.85
N ALA A 63 15.02 -2.60 16.42
CA ALA A 63 14.16 -1.68 15.68
C ALA A 63 13.71 -2.29 14.34
N PHE A 64 14.66 -2.91 13.64
CA PHE A 64 14.38 -3.58 12.38
C PHE A 64 13.46 -4.80 12.54
N THR A 65 13.73 -5.67 13.52
CA THR A 65 12.89 -6.85 13.77
C THR A 65 11.48 -6.45 14.18
N SER A 66 11.32 -5.42 15.01
CA SER A 66 10.00 -4.88 15.37
C SER A 66 9.24 -4.39 14.14
N LEU A 67 9.89 -3.58 13.30
CA LEU A 67 9.30 -3.08 12.05
C LEU A 67 8.95 -4.22 11.09
N PHE A 68 9.85 -5.19 10.92
CA PHE A 68 9.67 -6.34 10.05
C PHE A 68 8.46 -7.18 10.48
N LEU A 69 8.36 -7.50 11.78
CA LEU A 69 7.24 -8.26 12.32
C LEU A 69 5.92 -7.50 12.14
N LEU A 70 5.89 -6.23 12.55
CA LEU A 70 4.70 -5.39 12.46
C LEU A 70 4.26 -5.15 11.02
N PHE A 71 5.18 -5.07 10.06
CA PHE A 71 4.84 -4.87 8.66
C PHE A 71 4.31 -6.15 8.00
N HIS A 72 4.96 -7.29 8.22
CA HIS A 72 4.60 -8.52 7.52
C HIS A 72 3.43 -9.29 8.14
N PHE A 73 3.22 -9.14 9.45
CA PHE A 73 2.29 -9.98 10.21
C PHE A 73 1.22 -9.16 10.96
N ASN A 74 0.99 -7.90 10.58
CA ASN A 74 -0.17 -7.18 11.09
C ASN A 74 -1.47 -7.79 10.54
N GLY A 75 -2.56 -7.57 11.27
CA GLY A 75 -3.86 -8.11 10.90
C GLY A 75 -4.38 -7.61 9.56
N PHE A 76 -3.96 -6.43 9.11
CA PHE A 76 -4.40 -5.88 7.82
C PHE A 76 -3.99 -6.77 6.65
N ILE A 77 -2.69 -7.02 6.46
CA ILE A 77 -2.25 -7.85 5.34
C ILE A 77 -2.60 -9.32 5.54
N VAL A 78 -2.55 -9.82 6.78
CA VAL A 78 -2.87 -11.21 7.11
C VAL A 78 -4.31 -11.53 6.74
N THR A 79 -5.29 -10.77 7.25
CA THR A 79 -6.70 -11.12 7.03
C THR A 79 -7.11 -11.05 5.55
N HIS A 80 -6.64 -10.04 4.82
CA HIS A 80 -6.94 -9.87 3.39
C HIS A 80 -6.36 -11.00 2.52
N LEU A 81 -5.15 -11.48 2.83
CA LEU A 81 -4.58 -12.63 2.13
C LEU A 81 -5.33 -13.92 2.48
N SER A 82 -5.75 -14.07 3.73
CA SER A 82 -6.45 -15.27 4.19
C SER A 82 -7.81 -15.49 3.55
N ILE A 83 -8.51 -14.40 3.22
CA ILE A 83 -9.77 -14.46 2.47
C ILE A 83 -9.58 -14.42 0.94
N GLY A 84 -8.34 -14.53 0.46
CA GLY A 84 -8.01 -14.69 -0.95
C GLY A 84 -7.97 -13.40 -1.77
N GLN A 85 -7.83 -12.21 -1.16
CA GLN A 85 -7.75 -10.96 -1.92
C GLN A 85 -6.33 -10.74 -2.50
N LEU A 86 -6.06 -11.37 -3.65
CA LEU A 86 -4.75 -11.30 -4.33
C LEU A 86 -4.32 -9.90 -4.78
N SER A 87 -5.28 -9.01 -5.06
CA SER A 87 -5.02 -7.61 -5.47
C SER A 87 -4.38 -6.76 -4.36
N TRP A 88 -4.17 -7.32 -3.16
CA TRP A 88 -3.43 -6.68 -2.07
C TRP A 88 -1.92 -6.80 -2.18
N GLY A 89 -1.41 -7.44 -3.23
CA GLY A 89 0.03 -7.50 -3.50
C GLY A 89 0.74 -6.14 -3.51
N GLY A 90 0.05 -5.06 -3.87
CA GLY A 90 0.56 -3.69 -3.82
C GLY A 90 0.94 -3.19 -2.42
N TYR A 91 0.38 -3.76 -1.35
CA TYR A 91 0.77 -3.46 0.04
C TYR A 91 2.28 -3.67 0.26
N TYR A 92 2.84 -4.74 -0.33
CA TYR A 92 4.26 -5.07 -0.22
C TYR A 92 5.19 -4.04 -0.90
N LEU A 93 4.64 -3.12 -1.70
CA LEU A 93 5.38 -2.02 -2.32
C LEU A 93 5.38 -0.75 -1.47
N PHE A 94 4.60 -0.68 -0.38
CA PHE A 94 4.58 0.47 0.52
C PHE A 94 5.92 0.80 1.19
N PRO A 95 6.77 -0.15 1.61
CA PRO A 95 8.11 0.19 2.13
C PRO A 95 8.95 0.96 1.10
N ALA A 96 8.86 0.60 -0.18
CA ALA A 96 9.53 1.33 -1.26
C ALA A 96 8.94 2.73 -1.41
N PHE A 97 7.61 2.84 -1.36
CA PHE A 97 6.90 4.12 -1.45
C PHE A 97 7.34 5.08 -0.34
N VAL A 98 7.29 4.63 0.91
CA VAL A 98 7.67 5.44 2.06
C VAL A 98 9.16 5.80 1.99
N LEU A 99 10.03 4.88 1.58
CA LEU A 99 11.45 5.17 1.39
C LEU A 99 11.67 6.27 0.34
N PHE A 100 11.00 6.20 -0.81
CA PHE A 100 11.14 7.22 -1.86
C PHE A 100 10.53 8.56 -1.44
N VAL A 101 9.42 8.55 -0.71
CA VAL A 101 8.88 9.77 -0.09
C VAL A 101 9.89 10.40 0.86
N LEU A 102 10.56 9.60 1.69
CA LEU A 102 11.62 10.09 2.57
C LEU A 102 12.82 10.63 1.77
N GLU A 103 13.24 9.97 0.68
CA GLU A 103 14.28 10.48 -0.23
C GLU A 103 13.92 11.86 -0.82
N LEU A 104 12.65 12.07 -1.21
CA LEU A 104 12.16 13.37 -1.67
C LEU A 104 12.26 14.43 -0.57
N LEU A 105 11.82 14.09 0.64
CA LEU A 105 11.83 15.00 1.79
C LEU A 105 13.26 15.33 2.26
N ASP A 106 14.20 14.41 2.06
CA ASP A 106 15.64 14.61 2.25
C ASP A 106 16.26 15.50 1.15
N GLY A 107 15.52 15.79 0.07
CA GLY A 107 15.91 16.76 -0.96
C GLY A 107 16.16 16.18 -2.34
N ASP A 108 15.97 14.87 -2.56
CA ASP A 108 16.16 14.26 -3.88
C ASP A 108 15.12 14.78 -4.90
N ARG A 109 15.59 15.52 -5.90
CA ARG A 109 14.79 16.07 -7.01
C ARG A 109 15.28 15.61 -8.37
N SER A 110 16.09 14.55 -8.39
CA SER A 110 16.65 13.98 -9.62
C SER A 110 15.59 13.31 -10.49
N TRP A 111 15.91 13.11 -11.77
CA TRP A 111 15.12 12.22 -12.64
C TRP A 111 15.18 10.77 -12.18
N ILE A 112 16.24 10.35 -11.47
CA ILE A 112 16.28 9.05 -10.78
C ILE A 112 15.09 8.88 -9.84
N TRP A 113 14.77 9.92 -9.04
CA TRP A 113 13.62 9.89 -8.16
C TRP A 113 12.29 9.81 -8.94
N VAL A 114 12.15 10.62 -10.00
CA VAL A 114 10.95 10.58 -10.86
C VAL A 114 10.74 9.17 -11.41
N ALA A 115 11.78 8.55 -11.97
CA ALA A 115 11.70 7.21 -12.51
C ALA A 115 11.34 6.18 -11.43
N LYS A 116 12.04 6.18 -10.28
CA LYS A 116 11.75 5.27 -9.15
C LYS A 116 10.28 5.34 -8.72
N MET A 117 9.77 6.54 -8.48
CA MET A 117 8.39 6.74 -8.03
C MET A 117 7.40 6.37 -9.15
N SER A 118 7.67 6.75 -10.40
CA SER A 118 6.78 6.45 -11.53
C SER A 118 6.65 4.94 -11.77
N PHE A 119 7.77 4.22 -11.80
CA PHE A 119 7.76 2.76 -11.93
C PHE A 119 7.12 2.08 -10.72
N LEU A 120 7.34 2.61 -9.51
CA LEU A 120 6.70 2.04 -8.32
C LEU A 120 5.18 2.15 -8.39
N LEU A 121 4.64 3.33 -8.71
CA LEU A 121 3.19 3.54 -8.85
C LEU A 121 2.62 2.69 -10.00
N PHE A 122 3.34 2.58 -11.11
CA PHE A 122 3.00 1.67 -12.21
C PHE A 122 2.96 0.20 -11.74
N PHE A 123 3.97 -0.29 -11.01
CA PHE A 123 4.00 -1.66 -10.51
C PHE A 123 2.91 -1.93 -9.48
N ILE A 124 2.59 -0.97 -8.60
CA ILE A 124 1.43 -1.06 -7.70
C ILE A 124 0.16 -1.29 -8.54
N PHE A 125 -0.05 -0.49 -9.58
CA PHE A 125 -1.23 -0.65 -10.42
C PHE A 125 -1.25 -2.00 -11.17
N MET A 126 -0.11 -2.47 -11.65
CA MET A 126 0.00 -3.77 -12.33
C MET A 126 -0.34 -4.95 -11.43
N GLN A 127 -0.18 -4.85 -10.10
CA GLN A 127 -0.63 -5.87 -9.14
C GLN A 127 -2.17 -5.91 -8.97
N GLY A 128 -2.94 -5.15 -9.75
CA GLY A 128 -4.38 -4.99 -9.54
C GLY A 128 -4.73 -4.11 -8.33
N SER A 129 -3.72 -3.46 -7.74
CA SER A 129 -3.84 -2.69 -6.52
C SER A 129 -4.21 -1.22 -6.79
N PHE A 130 -5.25 -0.98 -7.60
CA PHE A 130 -5.70 0.36 -7.96
C PHE A 130 -5.93 1.27 -6.73
N HIS A 131 -6.55 0.73 -5.69
CA HIS A 131 -6.76 1.46 -4.43
C HIS A 131 -5.44 1.93 -3.79
N HIS A 132 -4.41 1.09 -3.79
CA HIS A 132 -3.10 1.44 -3.24
C HIS A 132 -2.42 2.56 -4.04
N LEU A 133 -2.63 2.60 -5.37
CA LEU A 133 -2.21 3.72 -6.22
C LEU A 133 -2.93 5.02 -5.84
N VAL A 134 -4.25 4.97 -5.62
CA VAL A 134 -5.05 6.13 -5.19
C VAL A 134 -4.55 6.67 -3.85
N TRP A 135 -4.35 5.81 -2.85
CA TRP A 135 -3.89 6.25 -1.53
C TRP A 135 -2.47 6.84 -1.59
N SER A 136 -1.58 6.22 -2.36
CA SER A 136 -0.23 6.74 -2.61
C SER A 136 -0.29 8.12 -3.27
N SER A 137 -1.21 8.32 -4.22
CA SER A 137 -1.44 9.60 -4.89
C SER A 137 -2.00 10.66 -3.94
N ILE A 138 -2.91 10.29 -3.02
CA ILE A 138 -3.41 11.19 -1.95
C ILE A 138 -2.25 11.65 -1.06
N VAL A 139 -1.39 10.73 -0.61
CA VAL A 139 -0.21 11.07 0.21
C VAL A 139 0.71 12.04 -0.53
N LEU A 140 1.03 11.75 -1.80
CA LEU A 140 1.87 12.63 -2.62
C LEU A 140 1.20 14.00 -2.85
N GLY A 141 -0.10 14.04 -3.13
CA GLY A 141 -0.86 15.28 -3.30
C GLY A 141 -0.82 16.16 -2.04
N ILE A 142 -1.02 15.57 -0.87
CA ILE A 142 -0.93 16.29 0.41
C ILE A 142 0.51 16.80 0.65
N ILE A 143 1.53 16.03 0.30
CA ILE A 143 2.93 16.50 0.38
C ILE A 143 3.16 17.67 -0.58
N ALA A 144 2.63 17.62 -1.80
CA ALA A 144 2.72 18.73 -2.75
C ALA A 144 2.05 20.00 -2.20
N LEU A 145 0.90 19.88 -1.53
CA LEU A 145 0.19 21.01 -0.93
C LEU A 145 0.91 21.56 0.30
N THR A 146 1.38 20.70 1.20
CA THR A 146 2.08 21.11 2.44
C THR A 146 3.52 21.58 2.20
N ARG A 147 4.14 21.11 1.12
CA ARG A 147 5.51 21.46 0.70
C ARG A 147 5.55 21.72 -0.80
N TRP A 148 4.96 22.85 -1.21
CA TRP A 148 4.86 23.28 -2.62
C TRP A 148 6.16 23.20 -3.42
N ARG A 149 7.31 23.37 -2.77
CA ARG A 149 8.65 23.20 -3.35
C ARG A 149 8.87 21.85 -4.05
N TYR A 150 8.10 20.82 -3.70
CA TYR A 150 8.17 19.47 -4.27
C TYR A 150 7.03 19.17 -5.24
N ALA A 151 6.07 20.08 -5.42
CA ALA A 151 4.89 19.84 -6.23
C ALA A 151 5.24 19.51 -7.69
N SER A 152 6.18 20.22 -8.30
CA SER A 152 6.62 19.95 -9.67
C SER A 152 7.26 18.57 -9.82
N GLN A 153 8.03 18.13 -8.82
CA GLN A 153 8.69 16.82 -8.82
C GLN A 153 7.67 15.68 -8.68
N ILE A 154 6.70 15.87 -7.79
CA ILE A 154 5.58 14.94 -7.58
C ILE A 154 4.71 14.86 -8.84
N LEU A 155 4.40 16.01 -9.45
CA LEU A 155 3.61 16.09 -10.67
C LEU A 155 4.29 15.34 -11.83
N LYS A 156 5.61 15.52 -12.01
CA LYS A 156 6.38 14.74 -13.00
C LYS A 156 6.19 13.25 -12.76
N ALA A 157 6.42 12.76 -11.53
CA ALA A 157 6.27 11.34 -11.24
C ALA A 157 4.83 10.84 -11.46
N GLY A 158 3.82 11.64 -11.13
CA GLY A 158 2.42 11.30 -11.41
C GLY A 158 2.11 11.20 -12.90
N VAL A 159 2.59 12.16 -13.71
CA VAL A 159 2.42 12.15 -15.18
C VAL A 159 3.10 10.92 -15.78
N PHE A 160 4.35 10.64 -15.39
CA PHE A 160 5.09 9.50 -15.92
C PHE A 160 4.49 8.16 -15.43
N ALA A 161 3.98 8.07 -14.20
CA ALA A 161 3.24 6.90 -13.73
C ALA A 161 1.95 6.67 -14.54
N PHE A 162 1.21 7.73 -14.84
CA PHE A 162 0.02 7.69 -15.68
C PHE A 162 0.34 7.19 -17.09
N LEU A 163 1.37 7.78 -17.72
CA LEU A 163 1.80 7.41 -19.07
C LEU A 163 2.26 5.95 -19.15
N LEU A 164 3.03 5.47 -18.17
CA LEU A 164 3.40 4.04 -18.05
C LEU A 164 2.16 3.14 -17.88
N SER A 165 1.12 3.64 -17.21
CA SER A 165 -0.10 2.89 -16.91
C SER A 165 -1.16 2.94 -18.02
N THR A 166 -0.91 3.67 -19.11
CA THR A 166 -1.86 3.82 -20.24
C THR A 166 -2.38 2.51 -20.85
N PRO A 167 -1.63 1.38 -20.92
CA PRO A 167 -2.18 0.11 -21.42
C PRO A 167 -3.35 -0.41 -20.58
N ARG A 168 -3.48 0.02 -19.33
CA ARG A 168 -4.58 -0.32 -18.43
C ARG A 168 -5.59 0.80 -18.27
N ILE A 169 -5.12 2.04 -18.24
CA ILE A 169 -5.99 3.20 -18.06
C ILE A 169 -6.90 3.39 -19.27
N LEU A 170 -6.37 3.34 -20.49
CA LEU A 170 -7.16 3.64 -21.68
C LEU A 170 -8.32 2.63 -21.90
N PRO A 171 -8.13 1.31 -21.76
CA PRO A 171 -9.25 0.37 -21.85
C PRO A 171 -10.35 0.61 -20.82
N VAL A 172 -9.99 0.96 -19.58
CA VAL A 172 -10.96 1.29 -18.53
C VAL A 172 -11.77 2.54 -18.92
N PHE A 173 -11.12 3.59 -19.41
CA PHE A 173 -11.82 4.81 -19.86
C PHE A 173 -12.70 4.56 -21.09
N PHE A 174 -12.24 3.74 -22.04
CA PHE A 174 -13.00 3.36 -23.23
C PHE A 174 -14.30 2.62 -22.88
N GLU A 175 -14.24 1.67 -21.93
CA GLU A 175 -15.39 0.87 -21.51
C GLU A 175 -16.30 1.60 -20.50
N MET A 176 -15.70 2.24 -19.48
CA MET A 176 -16.44 2.80 -18.35
C MET A 176 -16.86 4.24 -18.56
N GLY A 177 -16.23 5.01 -19.46
CA GLY A 177 -16.53 6.42 -19.71
C GLY A 177 -18.04 6.74 -19.81
N PRO A 178 -18.84 5.93 -20.52
CA PRO A 178 -20.29 6.12 -20.63
C PRO A 178 -21.12 5.71 -19.38
N LYS A 179 -20.53 4.91 -18.47
CA LYS A 179 -21.22 4.24 -17.33
C LYS A 179 -20.94 4.89 -15.96
N ILE A 180 -20.09 5.92 -15.88
CA ILE A 180 -19.67 6.60 -14.63
C ILE A 180 -20.85 7.31 -13.90
N SER A 181 -22.01 7.43 -14.54
CA SER A 181 -23.22 8.04 -13.96
C SER A 181 -24.05 7.10 -13.07
N GLY A 182 -23.70 5.81 -12.96
CA GLY A 182 -24.34 4.86 -12.05
C GLY A 182 -24.02 5.16 -10.58
N GLY A 183 -24.99 4.97 -9.68
CA GLY A 183 -24.90 5.34 -8.27
C GLY A 183 -23.66 4.80 -7.52
N HIS A 184 -23.30 5.48 -6.42
CA HIS A 184 -22.11 5.15 -5.64
C HIS A 184 -22.31 3.86 -4.82
N ASP A 185 -21.60 2.80 -5.19
CA ASP A 185 -21.55 1.55 -4.41
C ASP A 185 -20.56 1.67 -3.23
N PHE A 186 -20.75 2.73 -2.43
CA PHE A 186 -19.95 3.00 -1.24
C PHE A 186 -20.40 2.10 -0.09
N LEU A 187 -19.45 1.36 0.50
CA LEU A 187 -19.72 0.39 1.56
C LEU A 187 -19.35 0.90 2.96
N GLY A 188 -18.44 1.88 3.07
CA GLY A 188 -18.12 2.53 4.35
C GLY A 188 -16.66 2.44 4.79
N GLY A 189 -16.38 3.10 5.91
CA GLY A 189 -15.12 3.03 6.67
C GLY A 189 -15.36 2.59 8.12
N TYR A 190 -14.36 2.78 8.99
CA TYR A 190 -14.53 2.53 10.43
C TYR A 190 -15.68 3.39 10.99
N PRO A 191 -16.59 2.85 11.81
CA PRO A 191 -17.72 3.64 12.32
C PRO A 191 -17.30 4.88 13.12
N SER A 192 -16.19 4.78 13.85
CA SER A 192 -15.62 5.90 14.60
C SER A 192 -14.12 5.72 14.82
N LEU A 193 -13.46 6.79 15.29
CA LEU A 193 -12.06 6.72 15.74
C LEU A 193 -11.87 5.68 16.86
N ARG A 194 -12.86 5.50 17.74
CA ARG A 194 -12.78 4.50 18.82
C ARG A 194 -12.71 3.09 18.24
N ASN A 195 -13.50 2.79 17.20
CA ASN A 195 -13.48 1.48 16.55
C ASN A 195 -12.14 1.22 15.85
N LEU A 196 -11.56 2.24 15.22
CA LEU A 196 -10.22 2.16 14.64
C LEU A 196 -9.17 1.86 15.72
N LEU A 197 -9.17 2.60 16.83
CA LEU A 197 -8.23 2.38 17.92
C LEU A 197 -8.38 1.00 18.56
N GLN A 198 -9.63 0.51 18.68
CA GLN A 198 -9.90 -0.85 19.14
C GLN A 198 -9.33 -1.89 18.18
N ALA A 199 -9.46 -1.69 16.87
CA ALA A 199 -8.98 -2.63 15.86
C ALA A 199 -7.46 -2.84 15.86
N LEU A 200 -6.67 -1.87 16.37
CA LEU A 200 -5.22 -2.02 16.52
C LEU A 200 -4.81 -3.12 17.50
N THR A 201 -5.68 -3.50 18.43
CA THR A 201 -5.38 -4.49 19.48
C THR A 201 -6.36 -5.65 19.53
N TYR A 202 -7.50 -5.51 18.84
CA TYR A 202 -8.50 -6.56 18.77
C TYR A 202 -7.94 -7.76 18.00
N ASN A 203 -7.95 -8.92 18.64
CA ASN A 203 -7.45 -10.15 18.06
C ASN A 203 -8.64 -10.96 17.55
N SER A 204 -9.09 -10.61 16.35
CA SER A 204 -10.29 -11.19 15.74
C SER A 204 -10.07 -12.64 15.30
N THR A 205 -11.18 -13.35 15.06
CA THR A 205 -11.19 -14.69 14.45
C THR A 205 -12.07 -14.70 13.21
N PRO A 206 -11.77 -15.56 12.21
CA PRO A 206 -12.58 -15.66 11.00
C PRO A 206 -14.08 -15.93 11.27
N ASP A 207 -14.42 -16.70 12.31
CA ASP A 207 -15.82 -17.02 12.66
C ASP A 207 -16.65 -15.78 13.01
N ASN A 208 -16.02 -14.79 13.63
CA ASN A 208 -16.65 -13.54 14.02
C ASN A 208 -16.55 -12.47 12.92
N ALA A 209 -15.99 -12.79 11.76
CA ALA A 209 -15.70 -11.83 10.71
C ALA A 209 -16.77 -11.74 9.61
N TRP A 210 -17.90 -12.45 9.74
CA TRP A 210 -19.02 -12.33 8.80
C TRP A 210 -19.59 -10.90 8.78
N PRO A 211 -19.99 -10.39 7.59
CA PRO A 211 -20.73 -9.14 7.49
C PRO A 211 -21.93 -9.08 8.43
N GLY A 212 -22.14 -7.93 9.05
CA GLY A 212 -23.23 -7.65 10.00
C GLY A 212 -22.93 -8.03 11.44
N ILE A 213 -21.92 -8.87 11.72
CA ILE A 213 -21.61 -9.31 13.10
C ILE A 213 -20.88 -8.22 13.88
N VAL A 214 -19.83 -7.64 13.29
CA VAL A 214 -19.00 -6.63 13.97
C VAL A 214 -19.33 -5.26 13.42
N PHE A 215 -19.60 -4.33 14.33
CA PHE A 215 -19.99 -2.94 14.05
C PHE A 215 -21.29 -2.76 13.26
N ASP A 216 -22.11 -3.82 13.10
CA ASP A 216 -23.32 -3.81 12.27
C ASP A 216 -23.04 -3.34 10.81
N SER A 217 -21.82 -3.63 10.33
CA SER A 217 -21.37 -3.20 9.01
C SER A 217 -21.71 -4.23 7.94
N ARG A 218 -22.03 -3.79 6.73
CA ARG A 218 -22.16 -4.66 5.55
C ARG A 218 -20.84 -5.29 5.11
N LEU A 219 -19.73 -4.90 5.74
CA LEU A 219 -18.39 -5.41 5.50
C LEU A 219 -18.03 -6.48 6.52
N GLY A 220 -17.29 -7.49 6.08
CA GLY A 220 -16.71 -8.45 7.01
C GLY A 220 -15.57 -7.82 7.82
N TYR A 221 -15.29 -8.37 9.00
CA TYR A 221 -14.31 -7.76 9.91
C TYR A 221 -12.89 -7.73 9.35
N TRP A 222 -12.56 -8.58 8.37
CA TRP A 222 -11.28 -8.51 7.66
C TRP A 222 -11.03 -7.13 7.03
N GLU A 223 -12.08 -6.37 6.67
CA GLU A 223 -11.96 -5.00 6.14
C GLU A 223 -11.55 -3.96 7.21
N PHE A 224 -11.66 -4.33 8.49
CA PHE A 224 -11.36 -3.49 9.65
C PHE A 224 -10.20 -4.03 10.50
N ASP A 225 -9.69 -5.22 10.21
CA ASP A 225 -8.62 -5.80 11.01
C ASP A 225 -7.29 -5.11 10.69
N ILE A 226 -6.72 -4.42 11.67
CA ILE A 226 -5.41 -3.76 11.61
C ILE A 226 -4.57 -4.12 12.83
N SER A 227 -4.80 -5.32 13.37
CA SER A 227 -4.24 -5.72 14.66
C SER A 227 -2.71 -5.73 14.63
N ILE A 228 -2.11 -5.04 15.58
CA ILE A 228 -0.65 -5.01 15.84
C ILE A 228 -0.32 -5.43 17.28
N GLY A 229 -1.34 -5.79 18.06
CA GLY A 229 -1.23 -6.12 19.47
C GLY A 229 -0.90 -4.91 20.35
N TRP A 230 -0.93 -5.11 21.67
CA TRP A 230 -0.65 -4.05 22.65
C TRP A 230 0.80 -3.55 22.54
N VAL A 231 1.72 -4.46 22.30
CA VAL A 231 3.15 -4.14 22.13
C VAL A 231 3.38 -3.30 20.86
N GLY A 232 2.75 -3.68 19.74
CA GLY A 232 2.79 -2.89 18.51
C GLY A 232 2.17 -1.50 18.69
N LEU A 233 1.08 -1.40 19.45
CA LEU A 233 0.44 -0.13 19.78
C LEU A 233 1.38 0.80 20.56
N ILE A 234 2.13 0.26 21.53
CA ILE A 234 3.17 1.01 22.26
C ILE A 234 4.27 1.48 21.29
N VAL A 235 4.72 0.63 20.35
CA VAL A 235 5.70 1.05 19.33
C VAL A 235 5.16 2.23 18.52
N LEU A 236 3.93 2.09 18.01
CA LEU A 236 3.31 3.04 17.10
C LEU A 236 3.10 4.41 17.76
N PHE A 237 2.43 4.47 18.91
CA PHE A 237 2.15 5.76 19.57
C PHE A 237 3.33 6.27 20.39
N GLY A 238 4.11 5.37 21.02
CA GLY A 238 5.27 5.75 21.81
C GLY A 238 6.37 6.37 20.96
N PHE A 239 6.76 5.71 19.87
CA PHE A 239 7.85 6.20 19.02
C PHE A 239 7.36 6.98 17.80
N GLY A 240 6.34 6.49 17.10
CA GLY A 240 5.75 7.16 15.94
C GLY A 240 4.86 8.35 16.29
N GLY A 241 4.46 8.51 17.56
CA GLY A 241 3.72 9.67 18.06
C GLY A 241 4.58 10.55 18.97
N LEU A 242 4.78 10.10 20.22
CA LEU A 242 5.39 10.91 21.28
C LEU A 242 6.86 11.23 21.02
N ALA A 243 7.70 10.22 20.76
CA ALA A 243 9.12 10.45 20.49
C ALA A 243 9.32 11.29 19.23
N MET A 244 8.59 10.98 18.16
CA MET A 244 8.59 11.79 16.94
C MET A 244 8.23 13.26 17.22
N ALA A 245 7.15 13.52 17.95
CA ALA A 245 6.72 14.88 18.30
C ALA A 245 7.79 15.61 19.11
N PHE A 246 8.38 14.94 20.12
CA PHE A 246 9.49 15.47 20.92
C PHE A 246 10.68 15.89 20.05
N TRP A 247 11.09 15.04 19.10
CA TRP A 247 12.22 15.32 18.21
C TRP A 247 11.93 16.45 17.23
N HIS A 248 10.73 16.50 16.66
CA HIS A 248 10.31 17.58 15.77
C HIS A 248 10.26 18.93 16.48
N TYR A 249 9.73 18.94 17.71
CA TYR A 249 9.72 20.13 18.57
C TYR A 249 11.15 20.59 18.88
N ARG A 250 12.01 19.67 19.33
CA ARG A 250 13.42 19.97 19.68
C ARG A 250 14.22 20.49 18.48
N GLU A 251 13.99 19.96 17.29
CA GLU A 251 14.68 20.37 16.06
C GLU A 251 14.01 21.54 15.34
N ARG A 252 12.87 22.03 15.84
CA ARG A 252 12.05 23.07 15.20
C ARG A 252 11.71 22.73 13.74
N LYS A 253 11.47 21.45 13.46
CA LYS A 253 11.13 20.94 12.11
C LYS A 253 9.66 20.57 12.05
N PHE A 254 8.97 20.99 11.01
CA PHE A 254 7.59 20.58 10.76
C PHE A 254 7.50 19.10 10.33
N PRO A 255 6.64 18.28 10.96
CA PRO A 255 6.49 16.86 10.66
C PRO A 255 5.62 16.62 9.41
N VAL A 256 6.20 16.80 8.23
CA VAL A 256 5.47 16.75 6.94
C VAL A 256 4.63 15.48 6.78
N LEU A 257 5.13 14.31 7.18
CA LEU A 257 4.43 13.03 7.01
C LEU A 257 3.28 12.79 8.00
N VAL A 258 3.17 13.57 9.07
CA VAL A 258 2.02 13.47 9.98
C VAL A 258 0.74 13.94 9.29
N VAL A 259 0.82 14.96 8.43
CA VAL A 259 -0.35 15.50 7.73
C VAL A 259 -1.02 14.45 6.83
N PRO A 260 -0.33 13.76 5.89
CA PRO A 260 -0.95 12.72 5.09
C PRO A 260 -1.40 11.50 5.92
N VAL A 261 -0.69 11.16 7.01
CA VAL A 261 -1.13 10.07 7.92
C VAL A 261 -2.47 10.41 8.57
N LEU A 262 -2.60 11.62 9.15
CA LEU A 262 -3.84 12.07 9.76
C LEU A 262 -4.98 12.19 8.74
N ALA A 263 -4.68 12.63 7.51
CA ALA A 263 -5.65 12.67 6.44
C ALA A 263 -6.16 11.26 6.07
N LEU A 264 -5.27 10.28 5.88
CA LEU A 264 -5.70 8.90 5.61
C LEU A 264 -6.52 8.31 6.77
N VAL A 265 -6.13 8.58 8.02
CA VAL A 265 -6.92 8.18 9.21
C VAL A 265 -8.31 8.81 9.16
N PHE A 266 -8.40 10.12 8.89
CA PHE A 266 -9.67 10.83 8.78
C PHE A 266 -10.55 10.26 7.67
N LEU A 267 -10.00 10.04 6.48
CA LEU A 267 -10.72 9.48 5.33
C LEU A 267 -11.17 8.03 5.58
N SER A 268 -10.47 7.29 6.43
CA SER A 268 -10.82 5.90 6.80
C SER A 268 -12.02 5.79 7.75
N ILE A 269 -12.50 6.91 8.31
CA ILE A 269 -13.58 6.93 9.30
C ILE A 269 -14.88 7.37 8.64
N SER A 270 -15.97 6.65 8.93
CA SER A 270 -17.32 6.94 8.43
C SER A 270 -17.32 7.10 6.91
N ASP A 271 -18.08 8.09 6.44
CA ASP A 271 -18.23 8.59 5.08
C ASP A 271 -17.37 9.86 4.83
N ASN A 272 -16.33 10.10 5.64
CA ASN A 272 -15.50 11.30 5.53
C ASN A 272 -14.85 11.44 4.15
N PHE A 273 -14.52 10.32 3.50
CA PHE A 273 -14.03 10.32 2.12
C PHE A 273 -15.03 10.92 1.13
N LEU A 274 -16.31 10.53 1.22
CA LEU A 274 -17.36 11.07 0.35
C LEU A 274 -17.52 12.58 0.56
N LYS A 275 -17.54 12.99 1.83
CA LYS A 275 -17.65 14.39 2.24
C LYS A 275 -16.46 15.21 1.73
N ALA A 276 -15.24 14.70 1.89
CA ALA A 276 -14.02 15.37 1.44
C ALA A 276 -13.96 15.55 -0.09
N LEU A 277 -14.62 14.66 -0.84
CA LEU A 277 -14.71 14.73 -2.30
C LEU A 277 -15.99 15.44 -2.78
N PHE A 278 -16.76 16.05 -1.88
CA PHE A 278 -18.04 16.71 -2.19
C PHE A 278 -18.99 15.82 -3.00
N TYR A 279 -18.96 14.50 -2.73
CA TYR A 279 -19.74 13.50 -3.46
C TYR A 279 -19.51 13.52 -4.98
N ASN A 280 -18.32 13.94 -5.43
CA ASN A 280 -17.99 13.94 -6.86
C ASN A 280 -18.01 12.51 -7.40
N PRO A 281 -18.82 12.21 -8.42
CA PRO A 281 -19.09 10.83 -8.82
C PRO A 281 -17.86 10.10 -9.37
N VAL A 282 -17.02 10.81 -10.10
CA VAL A 282 -15.78 10.26 -10.67
C VAL A 282 -14.79 9.93 -9.57
N LEU A 283 -14.55 10.87 -8.65
CA LEU A 283 -13.54 10.70 -7.61
C LEU A 283 -13.99 9.71 -6.53
N VAL A 284 -15.28 9.73 -6.15
CA VAL A 284 -15.85 8.81 -5.17
C VAL A 284 -15.82 7.37 -5.68
N SER A 285 -16.03 7.15 -6.98
CA SER A 285 -15.99 5.80 -7.56
C SER A 285 -14.64 5.10 -7.41
N SER A 286 -13.58 5.85 -7.09
CA SER A 286 -12.23 5.31 -6.90
C SER A 286 -12.07 4.48 -5.62
N GLU A 287 -12.92 4.68 -4.61
CA GLU A 287 -12.86 3.93 -3.36
C GLU A 287 -14.25 3.58 -2.84
N ARG A 288 -14.45 2.30 -2.53
CA ARG A 288 -15.71 1.79 -2.00
C ARG A 288 -15.63 1.47 -0.52
N VAL A 289 -14.44 1.10 -0.04
CA VAL A 289 -14.21 0.70 1.34
C VAL A 289 -13.05 1.53 1.89
N THR A 290 -13.38 2.61 2.59
CA THR A 290 -12.37 3.59 2.99
C THR A 290 -11.56 3.16 4.21
N SER A 291 -12.05 2.19 5.00
CA SER A 291 -11.27 1.62 6.11
C SER A 291 -9.90 1.13 5.64
N ARG A 292 -9.80 0.69 4.38
CA ARG A 292 -8.58 0.20 3.74
C ARG A 292 -7.44 1.23 3.65
N MET A 293 -7.76 2.52 3.59
CA MET A 293 -6.76 3.60 3.51
C MET A 293 -5.83 3.61 4.73
N ILE A 294 -6.28 3.07 5.86
CA ILE A 294 -5.49 2.95 7.09
C ILE A 294 -4.22 2.11 6.89
N GLY A 295 -4.21 1.19 5.92
CA GLY A 295 -3.06 0.31 5.66
C GLY A 295 -1.80 1.12 5.34
N LEU A 296 -1.90 2.13 4.47
CA LEU A 296 -0.77 2.99 4.14
C LEU A 296 -0.39 3.91 5.31
N ALA A 297 -1.38 4.44 6.04
CA ALA A 297 -1.13 5.25 7.23
C ALA A 297 -0.36 4.46 8.31
N LEU A 298 -0.76 3.21 8.53
CA LEU A 298 -0.09 2.29 9.45
C LEU A 298 1.36 2.04 9.01
N VAL A 299 1.61 1.72 7.74
CA VAL A 299 2.98 1.48 7.25
C VAL A 299 3.88 2.70 7.41
N ILE A 300 3.39 3.90 7.08
CA ILE A 300 4.13 5.15 7.32
C ILE A 300 4.44 5.29 8.82
N GLY A 301 3.42 5.12 9.67
CA GLY A 301 3.55 5.20 11.12
C GLY A 301 4.56 4.20 11.69
N LEU A 302 4.56 2.95 11.24
CA LEU A 302 5.49 1.90 11.67
C LEU A 302 6.94 2.24 11.28
N ILE A 303 7.16 2.69 10.04
CA ILE A 303 8.50 3.08 9.58
C ILE A 303 9.02 4.28 10.38
N LEU A 304 8.18 5.30 10.58
CA LEU A 304 8.54 6.46 11.41
C LEU A 304 8.82 6.04 12.85
N SER A 305 8.02 5.13 13.41
CA SER A 305 8.23 4.59 14.76
C SER A 305 9.62 3.94 14.89
N ALA A 306 10.03 3.14 13.91
CA ALA A 306 11.35 2.51 13.92
C ALA A 306 12.49 3.54 13.82
N ILE A 307 12.35 4.55 12.96
CA ILE A 307 13.33 5.63 12.81
C ILE A 307 13.47 6.43 14.12
N TYR A 308 12.35 6.84 14.72
CA TYR A 308 12.36 7.65 15.94
C TYR A 308 12.73 6.85 17.19
N TYR A 309 12.42 5.55 17.21
CA TYR A 309 12.99 4.62 18.17
C TYR A 309 14.52 4.64 18.09
N GLN A 310 15.09 4.42 16.90
CA GLN A 310 16.53 4.35 16.71
C GLN A 310 17.19 5.66 17.15
N LYS A 311 16.67 6.80 16.69
CA LYS A 311 17.15 8.13 17.03
C LYS A 311 17.16 8.40 18.54
N THR A 312 16.15 7.90 19.25
CA THR A 312 16.06 8.02 20.71
C THR A 312 17.10 7.12 21.38
N MET A 313 17.27 5.90 20.89
CA MET A 313 18.16 4.91 21.48
C MET A 313 19.64 5.18 21.23
N ASP A 314 19.98 5.92 20.19
CA ASP A 314 21.35 6.39 19.94
C ASP A 314 21.86 7.32 21.06
N ARG A 315 20.96 7.90 21.87
CA ARG A 315 21.31 8.79 22.99
C ARG A 315 21.22 8.15 24.37
N VAL A 316 20.77 6.90 24.46
CA VAL A 316 20.61 6.19 25.73
C VAL A 316 21.77 5.23 25.92
N ARG A 317 22.33 5.21 27.14
CA ARG A 317 23.38 4.24 27.50
C ARG A 317 22.81 2.83 27.42
N LYS A 318 23.43 2.00 26.59
CA LYS A 318 23.06 0.58 26.46
C LYS A 318 23.38 -0.14 27.75
N SER A 319 22.37 -0.74 28.38
CA SER A 319 22.49 -1.59 29.56
C SER A 319 21.98 -2.99 29.26
N THR A 320 22.47 -3.99 29.98
CA THR A 320 22.00 -5.38 29.85
C THR A 320 20.50 -5.50 30.15
N VAL A 321 20.00 -4.70 31.10
CA VAL A 321 18.57 -4.64 31.44
C VAL A 321 17.73 -4.14 30.25
N LEU A 322 18.19 -3.10 29.55
CA LEU A 322 17.51 -2.60 28.35
C LEU A 322 17.50 -3.65 27.23
N GLN A 323 18.61 -4.37 27.03
CA GLN A 323 18.69 -5.44 26.02
C GLN A 323 17.77 -6.61 26.36
N LEU A 324 17.71 -7.01 27.63
CA LEU A 324 16.78 -8.06 28.08
C LEU A 324 15.33 -7.62 27.88
N ALA A 325 14.99 -6.37 28.23
CA ALA A 325 13.67 -5.80 28.00
C ALA A 325 13.31 -5.79 26.50
N GLN A 326 14.25 -5.42 25.62
CA GLN A 326 14.09 -5.49 24.16
C GLN A 326 13.80 -6.92 23.68
N VAL A 327 14.50 -7.92 24.21
CA VAL A 327 14.24 -9.33 23.84
C VAL A 327 12.85 -9.78 24.28
N VAL A 328 12.48 -9.52 25.55
CA VAL A 328 11.14 -9.85 26.05
C VAL A 328 10.06 -9.16 25.22
N PHE A 329 10.27 -7.90 24.88
CA PHE A 329 9.36 -7.13 24.03
C PHE A 329 9.17 -7.77 22.66
N LEU A 330 10.25 -8.19 22.00
CA LEU A 330 10.17 -8.89 20.71
C LEU A 330 9.46 -10.23 20.82
N LEU A 331 9.67 -10.98 21.90
CA LEU A 331 9.01 -12.27 22.12
C LEU A 331 7.49 -12.10 22.27
N VAL A 332 7.04 -11.11 23.04
CA VAL A 332 5.61 -10.82 23.19
C VAL A 332 5.02 -10.34 21.86
N LEU A 333 5.69 -9.42 21.16
CA LEU A 333 5.26 -8.94 19.85
C LEU A 333 5.13 -10.09 18.84
N ALA A 334 6.15 -10.93 18.73
CA ALA A 334 6.16 -12.08 17.82
C ALA A 334 5.05 -13.06 18.19
N LYS A 335 4.87 -13.36 19.48
CA LYS A 335 3.78 -14.23 19.95
C LYS A 335 2.41 -13.71 19.50
N ASP A 336 2.11 -12.44 19.74
CA ASP A 336 0.79 -11.86 19.43
C ASP A 336 0.51 -11.91 17.91
N LEU A 337 1.49 -11.52 17.09
CA LEU A 337 1.34 -11.49 15.64
C LEU A 337 1.29 -12.90 15.02
N VAL A 338 2.10 -13.84 15.52
CA VAL A 338 2.06 -15.24 15.06
C VAL A 338 0.72 -15.88 15.43
N LEU A 339 0.22 -15.67 16.66
CA LEU A 339 -1.08 -16.20 17.06
C LEU A 339 -2.21 -15.63 16.22
N HIS A 340 -2.20 -14.33 15.91
CA HIS A 340 -3.17 -13.72 14.99
C HIS A 340 -3.08 -14.34 13.59
N THR A 341 -1.87 -14.49 13.05
CA THR A 341 -1.61 -15.12 11.75
C THR A 341 -2.12 -16.56 11.70
N LEU A 342 -1.88 -17.35 12.75
CA LEU A 342 -2.35 -18.74 12.82
C LEU A 342 -3.88 -18.82 12.90
N ARG A 343 -4.53 -17.93 13.68
CA ARG A 343 -5.99 -17.84 13.75
C ARG A 343 -6.59 -17.54 12.40
N TRP A 344 -6.00 -16.59 11.69
CA TRP A 344 -6.36 -16.23 10.33
C TRP A 344 -5.71 -17.10 9.27
N SER A 345 -5.25 -18.32 9.55
CA SER A 345 -4.75 -19.18 8.48
C SER A 345 -5.82 -19.40 7.39
N VAL A 346 -5.39 -19.64 6.14
CA VAL A 346 -6.31 -19.90 5.02
C VAL A 346 -7.25 -21.07 5.34
N ALA A 347 -6.75 -22.10 6.02
CA ALA A 347 -7.55 -23.23 6.46
C ALA A 347 -8.67 -22.82 7.43
N ASN A 348 -8.35 -22.02 8.46
CA ASN A 348 -9.34 -21.54 9.41
C ASN A 348 -10.35 -20.59 8.76
N ALA A 349 -9.89 -19.70 7.88
CA ALA A 349 -10.76 -18.81 7.12
C ALA A 349 -11.72 -19.60 6.22
N TYR A 350 -11.22 -20.65 5.55
CA TYR A 350 -12.04 -21.56 4.75
C TYR A 350 -13.09 -22.29 5.59
N HIS A 351 -12.71 -22.80 6.77
CA HIS A 351 -13.66 -23.46 7.68
C HIS A 351 -14.76 -22.52 8.18
N ALA A 352 -14.42 -21.27 8.51
CA ALA A 352 -15.34 -20.29 9.06
C ALA A 352 -16.29 -19.67 8.01
N LEU A 353 -15.77 -19.37 6.82
CA LEU A 353 -16.52 -18.67 5.77
C LEU A 353 -17.16 -19.64 4.76
N GLY A 354 -16.70 -20.88 4.71
CA GLY A 354 -17.21 -21.91 3.81
C GLY A 354 -16.97 -21.61 2.33
N VAL A 355 -17.62 -22.40 1.47
CA VAL A 355 -17.55 -22.24 0.02
C VAL A 355 -18.72 -21.38 -0.46
N THR A 356 -18.44 -20.16 -0.88
CA THR A 356 -19.42 -19.37 -1.62
C THR A 356 -19.49 -19.88 -3.05
N ARG A 357 -20.57 -20.57 -3.43
CA ARG A 357 -20.80 -20.96 -4.83
C ARG A 357 -21.00 -19.70 -5.67
N ARG A 358 -20.04 -19.42 -6.55
CA ARG A 358 -20.15 -18.33 -7.53
C ARG A 358 -20.40 -18.94 -8.90
N ASP A 359 -21.38 -18.40 -9.61
CA ASP A 359 -21.57 -18.72 -11.02
C ASP A 359 -20.44 -18.07 -11.83
N LEU A 360 -19.51 -18.90 -12.28
CA LEU A 360 -18.37 -18.45 -13.10
C LEU A 360 -18.80 -18.14 -14.55
N SER A 361 -20.00 -18.55 -15.00
CA SER A 361 -20.49 -18.19 -16.32
C SER A 361 -20.73 -16.68 -16.47
N LEU A 362 -21.05 -16.01 -15.36
CA LEU A 362 -21.20 -14.55 -15.29
C LEU A 362 -19.85 -13.81 -15.32
N VAL A 363 -18.74 -14.54 -15.20
CA VAL A 363 -17.39 -14.00 -15.10
C VAL A 363 -16.54 -14.64 -16.20
N HIS A 364 -16.74 -14.21 -17.44
CA HIS A 364 -16.01 -14.70 -18.59
C HIS A 364 -15.28 -13.58 -19.32
N VAL A 365 -14.11 -13.90 -19.85
CA VAL A 365 -13.40 -13.09 -20.83
C VAL A 365 -13.79 -13.64 -22.20
N SER A 366 -14.45 -12.85 -23.02
CA SER A 366 -14.87 -13.27 -24.35
C SER A 366 -13.71 -13.14 -25.34
N ASN A 367 -13.55 -14.13 -26.20
CA ASN A 367 -12.64 -14.05 -27.33
C ASN A 367 -13.44 -13.81 -28.60
N HIS A 368 -13.57 -12.55 -29.00
CA HIS A 368 -14.21 -12.15 -30.25
C HIS A 368 -13.36 -11.06 -30.95
N PRO A 369 -13.53 -10.85 -32.26
CA PRO A 369 -12.92 -9.72 -32.95
C PRO A 369 -13.35 -8.40 -32.30
N ASP A 370 -12.38 -7.58 -31.91
CA ASP A 370 -12.60 -6.28 -31.26
C ASP A 370 -11.50 -5.28 -31.65
N PRO A 371 -11.50 -4.80 -32.90
CA PRO A 371 -10.41 -3.99 -33.45
C PRO A 371 -10.20 -2.68 -32.66
N ASP A 372 -11.28 -2.07 -32.14
CA ASP A 372 -11.20 -0.84 -31.37
C ASP A 372 -10.52 -1.05 -30.02
N TYR A 373 -10.88 -2.13 -29.31
CA TYR A 373 -10.23 -2.50 -28.05
C TYR A 373 -8.72 -2.77 -28.24
N PHE A 374 -8.36 -3.53 -29.27
CA PHE A 374 -6.95 -3.83 -29.56
C PHE A 374 -6.18 -2.60 -30.05
N LEU A 375 -6.82 -1.66 -30.75
CA LEU A 375 -6.22 -0.39 -31.11
C LEU A 375 -5.91 0.44 -29.85
N VAL A 376 -6.87 0.56 -28.93
CA VAL A 376 -6.69 1.26 -27.65
C VAL A 376 -5.57 0.64 -26.82
N LEU A 377 -5.51 -0.69 -26.75
CA LEU A 377 -4.41 -1.41 -26.10
C LEU A 377 -3.07 -1.14 -26.77
N GLY A 378 -3.01 -1.18 -28.11
CA GLY A 378 -1.80 -0.94 -28.88
C GLY A 378 -1.26 0.47 -28.70
N VAL A 379 -2.13 1.48 -28.72
CA VAL A 379 -1.77 2.88 -28.44
C VAL A 379 -1.25 3.03 -27.00
N GLY A 380 -1.94 2.47 -26.01
CA GLY A 380 -1.48 2.47 -24.63
C GLY A 380 -0.12 1.80 -24.45
N ALA A 381 0.08 0.63 -25.07
CA ALA A 381 1.35 -0.09 -25.04
C ALA A 381 2.49 0.75 -25.64
N LEU A 382 2.27 1.37 -26.79
CA LEU A 382 3.25 2.24 -27.43
C LEU A 382 3.63 3.42 -26.54
N VAL A 383 2.65 4.12 -25.96
CA VAL A 383 2.89 5.25 -25.05
C VAL A 383 3.69 4.80 -23.83
N SER A 384 3.33 3.67 -23.22
CA SER A 384 4.07 3.12 -22.08
C SER A 384 5.51 2.77 -22.44
N ILE A 385 5.76 2.13 -23.59
CA ILE A 385 7.11 1.75 -24.04
C ILE A 385 7.97 3.00 -24.27
N LEU A 386 7.44 4.00 -25.00
CA LEU A 386 8.16 5.25 -25.25
C LEU A 386 8.48 5.98 -23.94
N THR A 387 7.54 5.99 -23.00
CA THR A 387 7.70 6.58 -21.67
C THR A 387 8.79 5.86 -20.88
N MET A 388 8.80 4.52 -20.89
CA MET A 388 9.82 3.70 -20.25
C MET A 388 11.21 3.98 -20.84
N VAL A 389 11.34 4.01 -22.18
CA VAL A 389 12.59 4.31 -22.87
C VAL A 389 13.10 5.71 -22.51
N PHE A 390 12.20 6.71 -22.51
CA PHE A 390 12.54 8.08 -22.10
C PHE A 390 13.06 8.15 -20.67
N LEU A 391 12.37 7.52 -19.70
CA LEU A 391 12.77 7.52 -18.30
C LEU A 391 14.15 6.85 -18.11
N ILE A 392 14.39 5.73 -18.79
CA ILE A 392 15.70 5.05 -18.73
C ILE A 392 16.80 5.95 -19.32
N TRP A 393 16.53 6.59 -20.46
CA TRP A 393 17.47 7.47 -21.13
C TRP A 393 17.82 8.70 -20.28
N ILE A 394 16.83 9.41 -19.74
CA ILE A 394 17.07 10.63 -18.97
C ILE A 394 17.80 10.34 -17.66
N VAL A 395 17.49 9.22 -17.00
CA VAL A 395 18.21 8.76 -15.80
C VAL A 395 19.66 8.45 -16.09
N ARG A 396 19.94 7.77 -17.21
CA ARG A 396 21.33 7.47 -17.63
C ARG A 396 22.10 8.74 -17.94
N ARG A 397 21.47 9.70 -18.63
CA ARG A 397 22.07 10.98 -18.96
C ARG A 397 22.40 11.78 -17.69
N GLU A 398 21.45 11.91 -16.77
CA GLU A 398 21.65 12.63 -15.50
C GLU A 398 22.76 11.97 -14.66
N SER A 399 22.77 10.63 -14.58
CA SER A 399 23.81 9.90 -13.85
C SER A 399 25.21 10.10 -14.43
N ALA A 400 25.32 10.21 -15.76
CA ALA A 400 26.60 10.48 -16.42
C ALA A 400 27.13 11.89 -16.09
N VAL A 401 26.25 12.89 -16.08
CA VAL A 401 26.60 14.28 -15.70
C VAL A 401 27.09 14.36 -14.25
N ILE A 402 26.36 13.75 -13.32
CA ILE A 402 26.75 13.70 -11.90
C ILE A 402 28.12 13.02 -11.72
N LYS A 403 28.40 11.98 -12.50
CA LYS A 403 29.69 11.29 -12.46
C LYS A 403 30.83 12.16 -13.01
N SER A 404 30.61 12.89 -14.10
CA SER A 404 31.63 13.78 -14.66
C SER A 404 31.97 14.93 -13.71
N GLU A 405 30.98 15.55 -13.06
CA GLU A 405 31.19 16.64 -12.11
C GLU A 405 32.07 16.19 -10.93
N LYS A 406 31.76 15.03 -10.34
CA LYS A 406 32.57 14.45 -9.25
C LYS A 406 34.00 14.10 -9.64
N THR A 407 34.23 13.77 -10.92
CA THR A 407 35.58 13.45 -11.41
C THR A 407 36.37 14.73 -11.69
N ALA A 408 35.71 15.86 -11.96
CA ALA A 408 36.36 17.15 -12.17
C ALA A 408 36.67 17.88 -10.85
N GLU A 409 36.00 17.54 -9.75
CA GLU A 409 36.26 18.06 -8.39
C GLU A 409 37.37 17.29 -7.63
N MET A 410 37.80 16.14 -8.14
CA MET A 410 38.95 15.37 -7.65
C MET A 410 40.21 15.73 -8.42
#